data_AF-A0A345EII9-F1
#
_entry.id   AF-A0A345EII9-F1
#
_cell.length_a   1.000
_cell.length_b   1.000
_cell.length_c   1.000
_cell.angle_alpha   90.00
_cell.angle_beta   90.00
_cell.angle_gamma   90.00
#
_symmetry.space_group_name_H-M   'P 1'
#
loop_
_entity.id
_entity.type
_entity.pdbx_description
1 polymer ?
#
loop_
_entity_poly.entity_id
_entity_poly.type
_entity_poly.pdbx_seq_one_letter_code
_entity_poly.pdbx_strand_id
1 'polypeptide(L)'
;MTAHRTPDDAPRWDDIDPDAIDYEARDCFPSGHERTLRALRSKLDSTEALLRRYLRELGVSAGGDIAMVSIPTHVQYRDPFAFDRARRARSAQTTLEGQRKRFCRVYADHCAEKARLREKAEAKGDGGINDGEAVSG
;
A
#
# COMPACT_ATOMS: atom_id res chain seq x y z
N MET A 1 -1.98 4.62 28.43
CA MET A 1 -0.78 5.20 27.78
C MET A 1 -1.05 5.29 26.29
N THR A 2 -1.30 6.48 25.75
CA THR A 2 -1.56 6.71 24.33
C THR A 2 -0.23 6.80 23.60
N ALA A 3 0.12 5.77 22.83
CA ALA A 3 1.32 5.80 22.00
C ALA A 3 1.19 6.91 20.95
N HIS A 4 2.03 7.93 21.05
CA HIS A 4 2.24 8.90 19.98
C HIS A 4 2.86 8.16 18.80
N ARG A 5 2.06 7.90 17.76
CA ARG A 5 2.53 7.34 16.49
C ARG A 5 3.45 8.35 15.84
N THR A 6 4.72 8.00 15.70
CA THR A 6 5.69 8.80 14.95
C THR A 6 5.38 8.68 13.44
N PRO A 7 5.58 9.73 12.64
CA PRO A 7 5.34 9.67 11.20
C PRO A 7 6.16 8.61 10.44
N ASP A 8 7.19 8.03 11.08
CA ASP A 8 8.08 7.01 10.53
C ASP A 8 7.58 5.56 10.70
N ASP A 9 6.43 5.31 11.33
CA ASP A 9 5.92 3.94 11.58
C ASP A 9 5.23 3.28 10.37
N ALA A 10 5.16 3.96 9.21
CA ALA A 10 4.57 3.37 8.02
C ALA A 10 5.59 2.43 7.32
N PRO A 11 5.20 1.19 6.97
CA PRO A 11 6.10 0.27 6.27
C PRO A 11 6.49 0.85 4.91
N ARG A 12 7.68 0.48 4.43
CA ARG A 12 8.09 0.89 3.07
C ARG A 12 7.28 0.11 2.06
N TRP A 13 7.15 0.68 0.87
CA TRP A 13 6.42 0.02 -0.22
C TRP A 13 6.95 -1.40 -0.49
N ASP A 14 8.27 -1.56 -0.51
CA ASP A 14 8.91 -2.84 -0.80
C ASP A 14 8.72 -3.89 0.31
N ASP A 15 8.31 -3.48 1.51
CA ASP A 15 8.03 -4.37 2.64
C ASP A 15 6.57 -4.88 2.63
N ILE A 16 5.72 -4.30 1.79
CA ILE A 16 4.30 -4.66 1.70
C ILE A 16 4.12 -5.62 0.54
N ASP A 17 3.60 -6.81 0.83
CA ASP A 17 3.01 -7.68 -0.20
C ASP A 17 1.55 -7.27 -0.42
N PRO A 18 1.20 -6.57 -1.53
CA PRO A 18 -0.16 -6.11 -1.75
C PRO A 18 -1.13 -7.27 -2.04
N ASP A 19 -0.62 -8.41 -2.51
CA ASP A 19 -1.45 -9.55 -2.90
C ASP A 19 -1.83 -10.40 -1.69
N ALA A 20 -1.11 -10.25 -0.56
CA ALA A 20 -1.45 -10.83 0.73
C ALA A 20 -2.57 -10.06 1.48
N ILE A 21 -2.99 -8.89 1.00
CA ILE A 21 -3.97 -8.05 1.68
C ILE A 21 -5.40 -8.59 1.45
N ASP A 22 -6.12 -8.85 2.53
CA ASP A 22 -7.55 -9.20 2.48
C ASP A 22 -8.41 -7.95 2.25
N TYR A 23 -8.54 -7.56 0.97
CA TYR A 23 -9.38 -6.44 0.58
C TYR A 23 -10.88 -6.68 0.78
N GLU A 24 -11.33 -7.91 1.01
CA GLU A 24 -12.75 -8.22 1.16
C GLU A 24 -13.16 -8.37 2.64
N ALA A 25 -12.22 -8.20 3.58
CA ALA A 25 -12.44 -8.39 5.01
C ALA A 25 -13.08 -9.76 5.33
N ARG A 26 -12.64 -10.80 4.64
CA ARG A 26 -13.05 -12.20 4.84
C ARG A 26 -12.63 -12.75 6.20
N ASP A 27 -11.63 -12.15 6.83
CA ASP A 27 -11.25 -12.46 8.21
C ASP A 27 -12.27 -11.99 9.27
N CYS A 28 -13.41 -11.40 8.87
CA CYS A 28 -14.46 -10.88 9.75
C CYS A 28 -14.03 -9.71 10.67
N PHE A 29 -12.87 -9.10 10.43
CA PHE A 29 -12.40 -7.92 11.14
C PHE A 29 -12.30 -6.71 10.20
N PRO A 30 -13.41 -6.12 9.74
CA PRO A 30 -13.35 -5.03 8.77
C PRO A 30 -12.74 -3.78 9.41
N SER A 31 -11.60 -3.34 8.87
CA SER A 31 -10.91 -2.13 9.34
C SER A 31 -11.55 -0.85 8.77
N GLY A 32 -12.35 -0.96 7.70
CA GLY A 32 -12.91 0.17 6.95
C GLY A 32 -11.95 0.78 5.91
N HIS A 33 -10.71 0.30 5.82
CA HIS A 33 -9.69 0.82 4.89
C HIS A 33 -9.59 -0.01 3.59
N GLU A 34 -10.23 -1.17 3.54
CA GLU A 34 -10.05 -2.17 2.48
C GLU A 34 -10.43 -1.63 1.10
N ARG A 35 -11.57 -0.95 0.99
CA ARG A 35 -12.01 -0.32 -0.26
C ARG A 35 -11.04 0.77 -0.72
N THR A 36 -10.48 1.53 0.21
CA THR A 36 -9.51 2.59 -0.10
C THR A 36 -8.19 1.98 -0.56
N LEU A 37 -7.71 0.93 0.10
CA LEU A 37 -6.52 0.18 -0.31
C LEU A 37 -6.71 -0.44 -1.70
N ARG A 38 -7.88 -1.04 -1.98
CA ARG A 38 -8.18 -1.60 -3.31
C ARG A 38 -8.18 -0.53 -4.40
N ALA A 39 -8.79 0.61 -4.14
CA ALA A 39 -8.81 1.73 -5.08
C ALA A 39 -7.40 2.29 -5.32
N LEU A 40 -6.55 2.34 -4.28
CA LEU A 40 -5.16 2.75 -4.42
C LEU A 40 -4.34 1.72 -5.20
N ARG A 41 -4.50 0.42 -4.93
CA ARG A 41 -3.86 -0.68 -5.68
C ARG A 41 -4.15 -0.56 -7.18
N SER A 42 -5.43 -0.41 -7.54
CA SER A 42 -5.82 -0.22 -8.94
C SER A 42 -5.19 1.01 -9.59
N LYS A 43 -5.05 2.13 -8.86
CA LYS A 43 -4.36 3.33 -9.35
C LYS A 43 -2.87 3.11 -9.53
N LEU A 44 -2.23 2.40 -8.60
CA LEU A 44 -0.82 2.01 -8.69
C LEU A 44 -0.59 1.18 -9.95
N ASP A 45 -1.35 0.10 -10.14
CA ASP A 45 -1.20 -0.80 -11.28
C ASP A 45 -1.36 -0.06 -12.62
N SER A 46 -2.34 0.85 -12.70
CA SER A 46 -2.55 1.70 -13.87
C SER A 46 -1.37 2.67 -14.12
N THR A 47 -0.86 3.29 -13.05
CA THR A 47 0.29 4.20 -13.14
C THR A 47 1.58 3.46 -13.50
N GLU A 48 1.80 2.27 -12.96
CA GLU A 48 2.93 1.40 -13.30
C GLU A 48 2.88 0.96 -14.76
N ALA A 49 1.70 0.53 -15.25
CA ALA A 49 1.52 0.16 -16.65
C ALA A 49 1.82 1.33 -17.59
N LEU A 50 1.33 2.53 -17.25
CA LEU A 50 1.58 3.75 -18.01
C LEU A 50 3.07 4.12 -18.02
N LEU A 51 3.73 4.07 -16.86
CA LEU A 51 5.14 4.37 -16.73
C LEU A 51 6.01 3.36 -17.51
N ARG A 52 5.72 2.06 -17.43
CA ARG A 52 6.40 1.02 -18.22
C ARG A 52 6.28 1.29 -19.71
N ARG A 53 5.12 1.76 -20.18
CA ARG A 53 4.93 2.17 -21.58
C ARG A 53 5.85 3.34 -21.94
N TYR A 54 5.89 4.41 -21.14
CA TYR A 54 6.76 5.56 -21.42
C TYR A 54 8.25 5.21 -21.40
N LEU A 55 8.69 4.39 -20.44
CA LEU A 55 10.08 3.93 -20.39
C LEU A 55 10.45 3.13 -21.64
N ARG A 56 9.56 2.23 -22.08
CA ARG A 56 9.76 1.44 -23.30
C ARG A 56 9.82 2.32 -24.55
N GLU A 57 8.94 3.33 -24.65
CA GLU A 57 8.95 4.31 -25.75
C GLU A 57 10.25 5.13 -25.79
N LEU A 58 10.91 5.33 -24.65
CA LEU A 58 12.20 6.00 -24.51
C LEU A 58 13.41 5.06 -24.69
N GLY A 59 13.19 3.76 -24.91
CA GLY A 59 14.26 2.75 -24.99
C GLY A 59 14.94 2.48 -23.65
N VAL A 60 14.29 2.84 -22.53
CA VAL A 60 14.82 2.64 -21.18
C VAL A 60 14.38 1.27 -20.67
N SER A 61 15.35 0.47 -20.23
CA SER A 61 15.07 -0.81 -19.59
C SER A 61 14.42 -0.59 -18.22
N ALA A 62 13.27 -1.22 -18.00
CA ALA A 62 12.50 -1.16 -16.76
C ALA A 62 12.98 -2.22 -15.74
N GLY A 63 14.30 -2.34 -15.55
CA GLY A 63 14.87 -3.23 -14.55
C GLY A 63 14.82 -2.61 -13.16
N GLY A 64 14.35 -3.37 -12.16
CA GLY A 64 14.23 -2.89 -10.78
C GLY A 64 13.01 -1.99 -10.56
N ASP A 65 13.10 -1.09 -9.58
CA ASP A 65 11.99 -0.19 -9.27
C ASP A 65 11.81 0.88 -10.35
N ILE A 66 10.75 0.73 -11.15
CA ILE A 66 10.40 1.65 -12.23
C ILE A 66 10.16 3.09 -11.77
N ALA A 67 9.76 3.29 -10.50
CA ALA A 67 9.61 4.63 -9.93
C ALA A 67 10.94 5.39 -9.87
N MET A 68 12.06 4.66 -9.72
CA MET A 68 13.40 5.20 -9.50
C MET A 68 14.32 5.09 -10.72
N VAL A 69 13.85 4.48 -11.81
CA VAL A 69 14.65 4.32 -13.03
C VAL A 69 15.10 5.68 -13.58
N SER A 70 16.40 5.82 -13.85
CA SER A 70 16.95 7.02 -14.46
C SER A 70 16.49 7.15 -15.90
N ILE A 71 15.88 8.30 -16.24
CA ILE A 71 15.49 8.64 -17.61
C ILE A 71 16.65 9.43 -18.25
N PRO A 72 17.30 8.88 -19.30
CA PRO A 72 18.49 9.51 -19.84
C PRO A 72 18.16 10.86 -20.49
N THR A 73 18.95 11.87 -20.15
CA THR A 73 18.79 13.25 -20.64
C THR A 73 19.22 13.40 -22.10
N HIS A 74 20.19 12.59 -22.56
CA HIS A 74 20.74 12.67 -23.92
C HIS A 74 19.78 12.21 -25.03
N VAL A 75 18.71 11.46 -24.69
CA VAL A 75 17.68 11.03 -25.66
C VAL A 75 16.92 12.23 -26.26
N GLN A 76 16.91 13.36 -25.55
CA GLN A 76 16.20 14.58 -25.93
C GLN A 76 16.79 15.30 -27.15
N TYR A 77 18.05 15.02 -27.52
CA TYR A 77 18.72 15.70 -28.63
C TYR A 77 18.46 15.05 -30.00
N ARG A 78 17.93 13.82 -30.04
CA ARG A 78 17.69 13.09 -31.29
C ARG A 78 16.23 13.06 -31.75
N ASP A 79 15.29 13.28 -30.84
CA ASP A 79 13.87 13.21 -31.13
C ASP A 79 13.11 14.38 -30.46
N PRO A 80 12.46 15.27 -31.24
CA PRO A 80 11.71 16.39 -30.69
C PRO A 80 10.56 15.96 -29.77
N PHE A 81 10.08 14.72 -29.88
CA PHE A 81 9.05 14.17 -28.99
C PHE A 81 9.62 13.43 -27.77
N ALA A 82 10.92 13.14 -27.73
CA ALA A 82 11.55 12.47 -26.59
C ALA A 82 11.52 13.35 -25.33
N PHE A 83 11.56 14.68 -25.48
CA PHE A 83 11.39 15.58 -24.35
C PHE A 83 10.03 15.42 -23.68
N ASP A 84 8.93 15.41 -24.45
CA ASP A 84 7.58 15.24 -23.88
C ASP A 84 7.39 13.85 -23.28
N ARG A 85 7.90 12.80 -23.95
CA ARG A 85 7.87 11.43 -23.39
C ARG A 85 8.65 11.32 -22.08
N ALA A 86 9.84 11.91 -22.00
CA ALA A 86 10.63 11.96 -20.77
C ALA A 86 9.93 12.76 -19.66
N ARG A 87 9.27 13.86 -20.01
CA ARG A 87 8.45 14.65 -19.07
C ARG A 87 7.27 13.83 -18.52
N ARG A 88 6.55 13.10 -19.38
CA ARG A 88 5.45 12.22 -18.97
C ARG A 88 5.93 11.08 -18.10
N ALA A 89 7.05 10.46 -18.44
CA ALA A 89 7.68 9.42 -17.63
C ALA A 89 8.04 9.92 -16.22
N ARG A 90 8.71 11.08 -16.11
CA ARG A 90 9.01 11.70 -14.80
C ARG A 90 7.74 12.02 -14.00
N SER A 91 6.72 12.58 -14.66
CA SER A 91 5.43 12.86 -14.01
C SER A 91 4.78 11.58 -13.47
N ALA A 92 4.83 10.49 -14.24
CA ALA A 92 4.32 9.19 -13.83
C ALA A 92 5.14 8.58 -12.68
N GLN A 93 6.46 8.76 -12.64
CA GLN A 93 7.31 8.37 -11.51
C GLN A 93 6.91 9.11 -10.23
N THR A 94 6.84 10.43 -10.25
CA THR A 94 6.41 11.23 -9.08
C THR A 94 5.00 10.85 -8.62
N THR A 95 4.09 10.60 -9.57
CA THR A 95 2.73 10.14 -9.26
C THR A 95 2.75 8.76 -8.58
N LEU A 96 3.54 7.82 -9.11
CA LEU A 96 3.67 6.48 -8.55
C LEU A 96 4.25 6.53 -7.13
N GLU A 97 5.33 7.29 -6.91
CA GLU A 97 5.91 7.49 -5.58
C GLU A 97 4.90 8.05 -4.58
N GLY A 98 4.16 9.09 -4.99
CA GLY A 98 3.14 9.70 -4.14
C GLY A 98 1.99 8.74 -3.80
N GLN A 99 1.54 7.96 -4.78
CA GLN A 99 0.53 6.94 -4.57
C GLN A 99 1.03 5.82 -3.65
N ARG A 100 2.28 5.37 -3.78
CA ARG A 100 2.89 4.37 -2.90
C ARG A 100 2.98 4.87 -1.47
N LYS A 101 3.45 6.10 -1.24
CA LYS A 101 3.46 6.74 0.09
C LYS A 101 2.06 6.77 0.71
N ARG A 102 1.04 7.16 -0.08
CA ARG A 102 -0.35 7.16 0.38
C ARG A 102 -0.84 5.75 0.71
N PHE A 103 -0.52 4.77 -0.11
CA PHE A 103 -0.85 3.37 0.14
C PHE A 103 -0.25 2.88 1.45
N CYS A 104 1.06 3.08 1.65
CA CYS A 104 1.78 2.65 2.85
C CYS A 104 1.15 3.21 4.13
N ARG A 105 0.75 4.49 4.11
CA ARG A 105 0.09 5.13 5.25
C ARG A 105 -1.27 4.50 5.55
N VAL A 106 -2.12 4.32 4.54
CA VAL A 106 -3.44 3.69 4.73
C VAL A 106 -3.28 2.24 5.16
N TYR A 107 -2.25 1.54 4.68
CA TYR A 107 -1.96 0.18 5.06
C TYR A 107 -1.53 0.08 6.53
N ALA A 108 -0.69 1.00 7.02
CA ALA A 108 -0.35 1.08 8.43
C ALA A 108 -1.60 1.29 9.32
N ASP A 109 -2.53 2.15 8.90
CA ASP A 109 -3.79 2.38 9.61
C ASP A 109 -4.70 1.14 9.58
N HIS A 110 -4.76 0.43 8.43
CA HIS A 110 -5.45 -0.84 8.30
C HIS A 110 -4.91 -1.90 9.27
N CYS A 111 -3.59 -2.09 9.32
CA CYS A 111 -2.95 -3.07 10.21
C CYS A 111 -3.19 -2.77 11.70
N ALA A 112 -3.07 -1.52 12.11
CA ALA A 112 -3.31 -1.15 13.50
C ALA A 112 -4.77 -1.36 13.91
N GLU A 113 -5.72 -1.02 13.03
CA GLU A 113 -7.13 -1.24 13.34
C GLU A 113 -7.47 -2.74 13.38
N LYS A 114 -6.90 -3.56 12.48
CA LYS A 114 -7.01 -5.02 12.54
C LYS A 114 -6.52 -5.58 13.86
N ALA A 115 -5.34 -5.15 14.33
CA ALA A 115 -4.79 -5.57 15.61
C ALA A 115 -5.72 -5.21 16.77
N ARG A 116 -6.19 -3.95 16.81
CA ARG A 116 -7.13 -3.46 17.83
C ARG A 116 -8.44 -4.25 17.86
N LEU A 117 -8.98 -4.61 16.70
CA LEU A 117 -10.21 -5.40 16.60
C LEU A 117 -10.02 -6.83 17.09
N ARG A 118 -8.86 -7.45 16.83
CA ARG A 118 -8.50 -8.79 17.31
C ARG A 118 -8.34 -8.81 18.83
N GLU A 119 -7.58 -7.87 19.40
CA GLU A 119 -7.44 -7.73 20.85
C GLU A 119 -8.80 -7.55 21.53
N LYS A 120 -9.70 -6.75 20.94
CA LYS A 120 -11.06 -6.56 21.46
C LYS A 120 -11.90 -7.84 21.41
N ALA A 121 -11.71 -8.69 20.41
CA ALA A 121 -12.41 -9.97 20.31
C ALA A 121 -11.87 -10.98 21.32
N GLU A 122 -10.55 -11.05 21.49
CA GLU A 122 -9.88 -11.89 22.49
C GLU A 122 -10.30 -11.51 23.92
N ALA A 123 -10.30 -10.21 24.25
CA ALA A 123 -10.74 -9.71 25.54
C ALA A 123 -12.22 -10.00 25.84
N LYS A 124 -13.05 -10.24 24.82
CA LYS A 124 -14.45 -10.65 24.98
C LYS A 124 -14.65 -12.17 25.09
N GLY A 125 -13.70 -12.95 24.58
CA GLY A 125 -13.72 -14.41 24.66
C GLY A 125 -13.31 -14.96 26.04
N ASP A 126 -12.60 -14.16 26.83
CA ASP A 126 -12.14 -14.49 28.20
C ASP A 126 -13.17 -14.14 29.30
N GLY A 127 -14.40 -13.80 28.91
CA GLY A 127 -15.53 -13.61 29.82
C GLY A 127 -16.10 -14.95 30.30
N GLY A 128 -15.40 -15.57 31.25
CA GLY A 128 -15.64 -16.86 31.90
C GLY A 128 -17.05 -17.46 31.82
N ILE A 129 -17.09 -18.69 31.30
CA ILE A 129 -18.04 -19.69 31.75
C ILE A 129 -17.73 -19.91 33.25
N ASN A 130 -18.52 -19.32 34.13
CA ASN A 130 -18.52 -19.71 35.53
C ASN A 130 -19.25 -21.06 35.62
N ASP A 131 -18.47 -22.13 35.57
CA ASP A 131 -18.85 -23.44 36.11
C ASP A 131 -18.95 -23.31 37.64
N GLY A 132 -20.06 -22.74 38.10
CA GLY A 132 -20.40 -22.60 39.51
C GLY A 132 -21.29 -23.74 39.95
N GLU A 133 -20.71 -24.93 40.08
CA GLU A 133 -21.24 -26.00 40.93
C GLU A 133 -21.35 -25.49 42.38
N ALA A 134 -22.56 -25.47 42.93
CA ALA A 134 -22.82 -25.33 44.36
C ALA A 134 -24.09 -26.11 44.77
N VAL A 135 -23.88 -27.42 44.87
CA VAL A 135 -24.30 -28.39 45.89
C VAL A 135 -25.38 -28.05 46.96
N SER A 136 -26.17 -29.11 47.23
CA SER A 136 -26.78 -29.56 48.51
C SER A 136 -28.05 -28.93 49.09
N GLY A 137 -29.00 -29.81 49.44
CA GLY A 137 -29.98 -29.61 50.51
C GLY A 137 -31.32 -30.27 50.29
#